data_AF-A0A920TC21-F1
#
_entry.id   AF-A0A920TC21-F1
#
_cell.length_a   1.000
_cell.length_b   1.000
_cell.length_c   1.000
_cell.angle_alpha   90.00
_cell.angle_beta   90.00
_cell.angle_gamma   90.00
#
_symmetry.space_group_name_H-M   'P 1'
#
loop_
_entity.id
_entity.type
_entity.pdbx_description
1 polymer ?
#
loop_
_entity_poly.entity_id
_entity_poly.type
_entity_poly.pdbx_seq_one_letter_code
_entity_poly.pdbx_strand_id
1 'polypeptide(L)' 'MRVEVKKSVETLRFPKGDENVFYINGLDIFGESLSHLLPDDLHPNTEGYSIMAKNISEFIQPYI' A
#
# COMPACT_ATOMS: atom_id res chain seq x y z
N MET A 1 1.87 -13.79 -0.50
CA MET A 1 1.93 -12.86 0.64
C MET A 1 0.86 -11.76 0.63
N ARG A 2 0.42 -11.18 -0.51
CA ARG A 2 -0.64 -10.14 -0.49
C ARG A 2 -1.98 -10.63 0.09
N VAL A 3 -2.35 -11.88 -0.22
CA VAL A 3 -3.57 -12.53 0.29
C VAL A 3 -3.50 -12.67 1.81
N GLU A 4 -2.35 -13.07 2.33
CA GLU A 4 -2.09 -13.31 3.73
C GLU A 4 -2.15 -12.00 4.52
N VAL A 5 -1.54 -10.92 4.02
CA VAL A 5 -1.61 -9.59 4.64
C VAL A 5 -3.06 -9.09 4.72
N LYS A 6 -3.83 -9.22 3.64
CA LYS A 6 -5.26 -8.84 3.63
C LYS A 6 -6.06 -9.63 4.67
N LYS A 7 -5.86 -10.96 4.71
CA LYS A 7 -6.53 -11.85 5.69
C LYS A 7 -6.17 -11.50 7.13
N SER A 8 -4.93 -11.08 7.40
CA SER A 8 -4.54 -10.64 8.74
C SER A 8 -5.34 -9.43 9.19
N VAL A 9 -5.54 -8.43 8.32
CA VAL A 9 -6.38 -7.26 8.63
C VAL A 9 -7.84 -7.67 8.88
N GLU A 10 -8.40 -8.56 8.05
CA GLU A 10 -9.76 -9.09 8.24
C GLU A 10 -9.91 -9.82 9.58
N THR A 11 -8.89 -10.61 9.95
CA THR A 11 -8.85 -11.35 11.22
C THR A 11 -8.79 -10.41 12.42
N LEU A 12 -8.03 -9.31 12.32
CA LEU A 12 -7.92 -8.32 13.39
C LEU A 12 -9.22 -7.51 13.60
N ARG A 13 -10.06 -7.39 12.56
CA ARG A 13 -11.32 -6.63 12.60
C ARG A 13 -12.53 -7.45 13.04
N PHE A 14 -12.56 -8.75 12.76
CA PHE A 14 -13.74 -9.59 13.02
C PHE A 14 -13.72 -10.24 14.42
N PRO A 15 -14.88 -10.42 15.11
CA PRO A 15 -16.24 -9.93 14.79
C PRO A 15 -16.56 -8.53 15.35
N LYS A 16 -15.78 -8.06 16.33
CA LYS A 16 -15.81 -6.72 16.94
C LYS A 16 -14.39 -6.37 17.39
N GLY A 17 -13.45 -6.44 16.44
CA GLY A 17 -12.03 -6.22 16.65
C GLY A 17 -11.63 -4.76 16.48
N ASP A 18 -10.42 -4.50 16.01
CA ASP A 18 -9.89 -3.14 15.87
C ASP A 18 -10.35 -2.48 14.55
N GLU A 19 -11.28 -1.53 14.65
CA GLU A 19 -11.80 -0.78 13.50
C GLU A 19 -10.77 0.20 12.89
N ASN A 20 -9.64 0.47 13.56
CA ASN A 20 -8.59 1.38 13.09
C ASN A 20 -7.47 0.69 12.31
N VAL A 21 -7.60 -0.60 12.00
CA VAL A 21 -6.66 -1.32 11.13
C VAL A 21 -7.15 -1.32 9.68
N PHE A 22 -6.37 -0.76 8.76
CA PHE A 22 -6.73 -0.63 7.35
C PHE A 22 -5.80 -1.44 6.45
N TYR A 23 -6.33 -1.94 5.33
CA TYR A 23 -5.57 -2.60 4.27
C TYR A 23 -5.50 -1.70 3.05
N ILE A 24 -4.28 -1.47 2.56
CA ILE A 24 -4.02 -0.88 1.24
C ILE A 24 -3.35 -1.95 0.35
N ASN A 25 -3.82 -2.10 -0.88
CA ASN A 25 -3.18 -3.00 -1.83
C ASN A 25 -1.90 -2.35 -2.35
N GLY A 26 -0.75 -2.98 -2.12
CA GLY A 26 0.54 -2.44 -2.54
C GLY A 26 0.68 -2.18 -4.04
N LEU A 27 -0.11 -2.85 -4.90
CA LEU A 27 -0.14 -2.56 -6.34
C LEU A 27 -0.80 -1.22 -6.68
N ASP A 28 -1.67 -0.71 -5.80
CA ASP A 28 -2.28 0.61 -5.94
C ASP A 28 -1.29 1.72 -5.51
N ILE A 29 -0.26 1.36 -4.73
CA ILE A 29 0.83 2.25 -4.33
C ILE A 29 1.91 2.30 -5.41
N PHE A 30 2.40 1.14 -5.84
CA PHE A 30 3.45 0.99 -6.85
C PHE A 30 3.26 -0.32 -7.63
N GLY A 31 2.66 -0.22 -8.81
CA GLY A 31 2.33 -1.34 -9.68
C GLY A 31 3.37 -1.61 -10.77
N GLU A 32 3.15 -2.68 -11.54
CA GLU A 32 4.05 -3.13 -12.62
C GLU A 32 4.29 -2.06 -13.70
N SER A 33 3.30 -1.21 -13.99
CA SER A 33 3.44 -0.10 -14.93
C SER A 33 4.51 0.92 -14.53
N LEU A 34 4.89 0.96 -13.26
CA LEU A 34 5.94 1.83 -12.71
C LEU A 34 7.29 1.13 -12.57
N SER A 35 7.44 -0.13 -13.01
CA SER A 35 8.69 -0.89 -12.92
C SER A 35 9.89 -0.17 -13.56
N HIS A 36 9.68 0.62 -14.61
CA HIS A 36 10.71 1.44 -15.24
C HIS A 36 11.32 2.51 -14.32
N LEU A 37 10.72 2.78 -13.16
CA LEU A 37 11.24 3.66 -12.12
C LEU A 37 12.09 2.91 -11.06
N LEU A 38 12.38 1.63 -11.28
CA LEU A 38 13.27 0.80 -10.46
C LEU A 38 14.64 0.66 -11.16
N PRO A 39 15.59 1.60 -10.99
CA PRO A 39 16.89 1.56 -11.67
C PRO A 39 17.75 0.31 -11.40
N ASP A 40 17.50 -0.39 -10.31
CA ASP A 40 18.17 -1.63 -9.91
C ASP A 40 17.19 -2.82 -9.78
N ASP A 41 16.02 -2.71 -10.42
CA ASP A 41 14.92 -3.68 -10.35
C ASP A 41 14.36 -3.91 -8.92
N LEU A 42 14.71 -3.04 -7.95
CA LEU A 42 14.32 -3.21 -6.55
C LEU A 42 13.85 -1.91 -5.88
N HIS A 43 14.64 -0.85 -5.96
CA HIS A 43 14.39 0.42 -5.27
C HIS A 43 13.81 1.46 -6.23
N PRO A 44 12.73 2.17 -5.86
CA PRO A 44 12.26 3.32 -6.62
C PRO A 44 13.33 4.41 -6.73
N ASN A 45 13.39 5.08 -7.87
CA ASN A 45 14.11 6.34 -8.00
C ASN A 45 13.31 7.50 -7.34
N THR A 46 13.83 8.73 -7.44
CA THR A 46 13.19 9.93 -6.87
C THR A 46 11.74 10.13 -7.34
N GLU A 47 11.45 9.87 -8.62
CA GLU A 47 10.10 9.99 -9.17
C GLU A 47 9.20 8.88 -8.63
N GLY A 48 9.69 7.64 -8.58
CA GLY A 48 8.96 6.50 -8.03
C GLY A 48 8.57 6.72 -6.57
N TYR A 49 9.49 7.23 -5.74
CA TYR A 49 9.17 7.60 -4.35
C TYR A 49 8.12 8.71 -4.26
N SER A 50 8.16 9.70 -5.15
CA SER A 50 7.18 10.80 -5.17
C SER A 50 5.77 10.29 -5.49
N ILE A 51 5.65 9.36 -6.44
CA ILE A 51 4.38 8.70 -6.78
C ILE A 51 3.87 7.86 -5.61
N MET A 52 4.74 7.06 -4.98
CA MET A 52 4.36 6.28 -3.80
C MET A 52 3.82 7.17 -2.68
N ALA A 53 4.54 8.27 -2.38
CA ALA A 53 4.14 9.21 -1.34
C ALA A 53 2.76 9.83 -1.63
N LYS A 54 2.50 10.23 -2.89
CA LYS A 54 1.21 10.73 -3.32
C LYS A 54 0.10 9.68 -3.11
N ASN A 55 0.27 8.47 -3.64
CA ASN A 55 -0.75 7.42 -3.58
C ASN A 55 -1.09 7.01 -2.14
N ILE A 56 -0.07 6.92 -1.27
CA ILE A 56 -0.26 6.66 0.16
C ILE A 56 -1.01 7.83 0.82
N SER A 57 -0.62 9.07 0.53
CA SER A 57 -1.27 10.26 1.12
C SER A 57 -2.75 10.34 0.73
N GLU A 58 -3.09 10.07 -0.53
CA GLU A 58 -4.47 10.02 -1.01
C GLU A 58 -5.29 8.93 -0.31
N PHE A 59 -4.69 7.76 -0.06
CA PHE A 59 -5.35 6.69 0.69
C PHE A 59 -5.60 7.04 2.16
N ILE A 60 -4.64 7.72 2.81
CA ILE A 60 -4.73 8.06 4.24
C ILE A 60 -5.65 9.27 4.47
N GLN A 61 -5.77 10.18 3.49
CA GLN A 61 -6.51 11.44 3.63
C GLN A 61 -7.92 11.32 4.24
N PRO A 62 -8.76 10.31 3.93
CA PRO A 62 -10.08 10.17 4.56
C PRO A 62 -10.05 9.80 6.05
N TYR A 63 -8.90 9.45 6.61
CA TYR A 63 -8.71 8.93 7.97
C TYR A 63 -7.93 9.88 8.89
N ILE A 64 -7.56 11.07 8.40
CA ILE A 64 -6.89 12.16 9.15
C ILE A 64 -7.78 13.39 9.23
#